data_AF-A0A0N1ICG8-F1
#
_entry.id   AF-A0A0N1ICG8-F1
#
_cell.length_a   1.000
_cell.length_b   1.000
_cell.length_c   1.000
_cell.angle_alpha   90.00
_cell.angle_beta   90.00
_cell.angle_gamma   90.00
#
_symmetry.space_group_name_H-M   'P 1'
#
loop_
_entity.id
_entity.type
_entity.pdbx_description
1 polymer ?
#
loop_
_entity_poly.entity_id
_entity_poly.type
_entity_poly.pdbx_seq_one_letter_code
_entity_poly.pdbx_strand_id
1 'polypeptide(L)'
;MGGQEQLKKRHYCKPPVPYVVIHHSYKPAACYDAVQCKKAMQSMQNFHMDDRGWWDIGYNFAVGSDGAVYEGRGWTVLGAHALHFNTVSLGICLIGDWTSQCFTLFIKLLQGHFF
;
A
#
# COMPACT_ATOMS: atom_id res chain seq x y z
N MET A 1 5.30 26.09 29.47
CA MET A 1 6.25 25.06 28.99
C MET A 1 5.51 23.72 28.97
N GLY A 2 4.67 23.50 27.94
CA GLY A 2 3.89 22.27 27.75
C GLY A 2 4.48 21.51 26.56
N GLY A 3 4.51 20.19 26.50
CA GLY A 3 3.63 19.22 27.12
C GLY A 3 3.31 18.18 26.04
N GLN A 4 4.12 17.11 26.00
CA GLN A 4 3.93 15.86 25.28
C GLN A 4 3.82 15.92 23.74
N GLU A 5 4.98 15.70 23.10
CA GLU A 5 5.08 15.05 21.79
C GLU A 5 4.39 13.67 21.87
N GLN A 6 3.13 13.61 21.47
CA GLN A 6 2.39 12.35 21.34
C GLN A 6 3.10 11.52 20.27
N LEU A 7 3.98 10.62 20.68
CA LEU A 7 4.47 9.52 19.86
C LEU A 7 3.26 8.83 19.24
N LYS A 8 3.00 9.11 17.96
CA LYS A 8 1.88 8.57 17.17
C LYS A 8 1.86 7.04 17.35
N LYS A 9 0.96 6.52 18.20
CA LYS A 9 0.88 5.08 18.51
C LYS A 9 0.43 4.32 17.27
N ARG A 10 1.14 3.23 16.95
CA ARG A 10 0.68 2.24 15.97
C ARG A 10 -0.63 1.63 16.48
N HIS A 11 -1.70 1.75 15.70
CA HIS A 11 -2.88 0.93 15.89
C HIS A 11 -2.66 -0.41 15.20
N TYR A 12 -3.10 -1.50 15.82
CA TYR A 12 -2.90 -2.85 15.32
C TYR A 12 -4.23 -3.46 14.88
N CYS A 13 -4.22 -4.23 13.79
CA CYS A 13 -5.31 -5.12 13.42
C CYS A 13 -5.00 -6.53 13.93
N LYS A 14 -6.06 -7.29 14.26
CA LYS A 14 -5.94 -8.70 14.66
C LYS A 14 -6.25 -9.57 13.45
N PRO A 15 -5.25 -10.17 12.78
CA PRO A 15 -5.51 -11.14 11.73
C PRO A 15 -6.17 -12.43 12.29
N PRO A 16 -6.91 -13.19 11.45
CA PRO A 16 -7.23 -12.88 10.06
C PRO A 16 -8.26 -11.74 9.95
N VAL A 17 -8.02 -10.80 9.04
CA VAL A 17 -9.03 -9.79 8.72
C VAL A 17 -9.96 -10.31 7.60
N PRO A 18 -11.25 -9.97 7.62
CA PRO A 18 -12.21 -10.53 6.67
C PRO A 18 -12.15 -9.94 5.26
N TYR A 19 -11.48 -8.80 5.05
CA TYR A 19 -11.50 -8.09 3.77
C TYR A 19 -10.10 -7.73 3.24
N VAL A 20 -10.01 -7.60 1.92
CA VAL A 20 -8.87 -7.00 1.22
C VAL A 20 -9.41 -5.88 0.34
N VAL A 21 -8.80 -4.70 0.41
CA VAL A 21 -9.14 -3.55 -0.44
C VAL A 21 -7.99 -3.29 -1.41
N ILE A 22 -8.30 -3.35 -2.70
CA ILE A 22 -7.34 -3.08 -3.78
C ILE A 22 -7.46 -1.63 -4.22
N HIS A 23 -6.34 -0.93 -4.25
CA HIS A 23 -6.20 0.43 -4.78
C HIS A 23 -5.17 0.44 -5.91
N HIS A 24 -5.11 1.56 -6.64
CA HIS A 24 -3.94 1.93 -7.42
C HIS A 24 -3.43 3.29 -6.96
N SER A 25 -2.13 3.55 -7.13
CA SER A 25 -1.52 4.78 -6.59
C SER A 25 -1.99 6.04 -7.31
N TYR A 26 -2.35 5.93 -8.61
CA TYR A 26 -2.51 7.03 -9.56
C TYR A 26 -1.19 7.81 -9.79
N LYS A 27 -0.59 8.31 -8.72
CA LYS A 27 0.78 8.81 -8.65
C LYS A 27 1.52 8.11 -7.50
N PRO A 28 2.75 7.63 -7.69
CA PRO A 28 3.57 7.69 -8.92
C PRO A 28 3.05 6.77 -10.03
N ALA A 29 3.60 6.94 -11.23
CA ALA A 29 3.34 6.07 -12.38
C ALA A 29 3.85 4.64 -12.13
N ALA A 30 3.45 3.70 -13.01
CA ALA A 30 3.89 2.32 -12.93
C ALA A 30 5.42 2.21 -12.96
N CYS A 31 5.93 1.23 -12.21
CA CYS A 31 7.35 0.95 -12.06
C CYS A 31 7.63 -0.48 -12.54
N TYR A 32 8.77 -0.71 -13.21
CA TYR A 32 9.04 -1.97 -13.93
C TYR A 32 10.33 -2.66 -13.48
N ASP A 33 11.06 -2.06 -12.54
CA ASP A 33 12.22 -2.66 -11.90
C ASP A 33 12.28 -2.33 -10.41
N ALA A 34 13.10 -3.08 -9.68
CA ALA A 34 13.21 -2.95 -8.24
C ALA A 34 13.67 -1.55 -7.78
N VAL A 35 14.46 -0.84 -8.58
CA VAL A 35 14.93 0.51 -8.23
C VAL A 35 13.78 1.51 -8.38
N GLN A 36 13.05 1.45 -9.48
CA GLN A 36 11.88 2.29 -9.73
C GLN A 36 10.79 2.03 -8.68
N CYS A 37 10.50 0.78 -8.38
CA CYS A 37 9.42 0.44 -7.45
C CYS A 37 9.76 0.80 -6.00
N LYS A 38 11.02 0.65 -5.57
CA LYS A 38 11.48 1.17 -4.26
C LYS A 38 11.36 2.70 -4.18
N LYS A 39 11.75 3.42 -5.25
CA LYS A 39 11.58 4.88 -5.31
C LYS A 39 10.10 5.28 -5.29
N ALA A 40 9.24 4.53 -5.97
CA ALA A 40 7.80 4.75 -5.95
C ALA A 40 7.21 4.56 -4.54
N MET A 41 7.63 3.51 -3.83
CA MET A 41 7.25 3.28 -2.43
C MET A 41 7.66 4.44 -1.52
N GLN A 42 8.91 4.90 -1.63
CA GLN A 42 9.41 6.05 -0.87
C GLN A 42 8.63 7.33 -1.19
N SER A 43 8.33 7.59 -2.47
CA SER A 43 7.53 8.75 -2.88
C SER A 43 6.13 8.72 -2.29
N MET A 44 5.46 7.56 -2.29
CA MET A 44 4.15 7.41 -1.65
C MET A 44 4.21 7.56 -0.12
N GLN A 45 5.28 7.05 0.51
CA GLN A 45 5.48 7.19 1.95
C GLN A 45 5.66 8.66 2.34
N ASN A 46 6.55 9.38 1.65
CA ASN A 46 6.78 10.81 1.87
C ASN A 46 5.50 11.62 1.69
N PHE A 47 4.78 11.41 0.58
CA PHE A 47 3.49 12.08 0.35
C PHE A 47 2.48 11.82 1.48
N HIS A 48 2.39 10.58 1.97
CA HIS A 48 1.49 10.25 3.07
C HIS A 48 1.95 10.86 4.41
N MET A 49 3.24 10.90 4.70
CA MET A 49 3.76 11.41 5.97
C MET A 49 3.85 12.94 6.00
N ASP A 50 4.45 13.53 4.97
CA ASP A 50 4.80 14.94 4.91
C ASP A 50 3.59 15.79 4.49
N ASP A 51 2.89 15.37 3.43
CA ASP A 51 1.77 16.18 2.90
C ASP A 51 0.44 15.87 3.58
N ARG A 52 0.19 14.61 3.98
CA ARG A 52 -1.06 14.22 4.68
C ARG A 52 -0.93 14.10 6.19
N GLY A 53 0.27 14.24 6.75
CA GLY A 53 0.51 14.14 8.19
C GLY A 53 0.28 12.74 8.77
N TRP A 54 0.19 11.69 7.93
CA TRP A 54 0.00 10.33 8.41
C TRP A 54 1.27 9.84 9.13
N TRP A 55 1.16 8.71 9.82
CA TRP A 55 2.31 8.16 10.53
C TRP A 55 3.25 7.37 9.63
N ASP A 56 2.74 6.85 8.51
CA ASP A 56 3.44 6.01 7.55
C ASP A 56 2.62 5.94 6.24
N ILE A 57 3.16 5.29 5.20
CA ILE A 57 2.44 4.94 3.97
C ILE A 57 1.08 4.30 4.29
N GLY A 58 0.01 4.68 3.58
CA GLY A 58 -1.36 4.26 3.93
C GLY A 58 -1.68 2.78 3.69
N TYR A 59 -0.86 2.06 2.91
CA TYR A 59 -1.13 0.70 2.49
C TYR A 59 -0.37 -0.34 3.32
N ASN A 60 -0.94 -1.54 3.45
CA ASN A 60 -0.27 -2.67 4.07
C ASN A 60 0.81 -3.22 3.14
N PHE A 61 0.47 -3.36 1.86
CA PHE A 61 1.36 -3.82 0.81
C PHE A 61 1.18 -2.99 -0.47
N ALA A 62 2.20 -2.99 -1.31
CA ALA A 62 2.08 -2.54 -2.68
C ALA A 62 2.64 -3.58 -3.64
N VAL A 63 2.19 -3.56 -4.89
CA VAL A 63 2.65 -4.45 -5.96
C VAL A 63 3.16 -3.60 -7.12
N GLY A 64 4.42 -3.80 -7.47
CA GLY A 64 5.05 -3.17 -8.64
C GLY A 64 4.75 -3.95 -9.92
N SER A 65 4.95 -3.31 -11.08
CA SER A 65 4.86 -4.03 -12.37
C SER A 65 6.11 -4.87 -12.65
N ASP A 66 7.13 -4.78 -11.78
CA ASP A 66 8.26 -5.71 -11.69
C ASP A 66 7.89 -7.09 -11.12
N GLY A 67 6.66 -7.23 -10.63
CA GLY A 67 6.13 -8.47 -10.07
C GLY A 67 6.40 -8.69 -8.59
N ALA A 68 7.09 -7.75 -7.92
CA ALA A 68 7.41 -7.86 -6.51
C ALA A 68 6.31 -7.26 -5.62
N VAL A 69 6.19 -7.83 -4.42
CA VAL A 69 5.41 -7.26 -3.32
C VAL A 69 6.32 -6.43 -2.43
N TYR A 70 5.89 -5.21 -2.14
CA TYR A 70 6.58 -4.26 -1.28
C TYR A 70 5.81 -4.11 0.02
N GLU A 71 6.46 -4.36 1.15
CA GLU A 71 5.84 -4.20 2.46
C GLU A 71 5.76 -2.71 2.82
N GLY A 72 4.55 -2.27 3.20
CA GLY A 72 4.31 -1.00 3.85
C GLY A 72 4.07 -1.23 5.35
N ARG A 73 2.81 -1.13 5.78
CA ARG A 73 2.44 -1.39 7.18
C ARG A 73 2.42 -2.88 7.57
N GLY A 74 2.54 -3.78 6.60
CA GLY A 74 2.58 -5.22 6.84
C GLY A 74 1.25 -5.78 7.35
N TRP A 75 1.30 -6.95 7.99
CA TRP A 75 0.11 -7.74 8.32
C TRP A 75 -0.67 -7.30 9.55
N THR A 76 -0.01 -6.64 10.51
CA THR A 76 -0.55 -6.45 11.87
C THR A 76 -0.81 -4.99 12.22
N VAL A 77 -0.29 -4.03 11.43
CA VAL A 77 -0.49 -2.60 11.67
C VAL A 77 -1.66 -2.11 10.82
N LEU A 78 -2.52 -1.29 11.43
CA LEU A 78 -3.70 -0.74 10.79
C LEU A 78 -3.32 0.10 9.56
N GLY A 79 -4.00 -0.14 8.44
CA GLY A 79 -3.92 0.69 7.24
C GLY A 79 -4.51 2.09 7.41
N ALA A 80 -4.31 2.94 6.40
CA ALA A 80 -4.99 4.23 6.22
C ALA A 80 -5.44 4.41 4.76
N HIS A 81 -6.00 3.35 4.17
CA HIS A 81 -6.32 3.27 2.73
C HIS A 81 -7.83 3.36 2.44
N ALA A 82 -8.68 2.92 3.37
CA ALA A 82 -10.13 2.94 3.22
C ALA A 82 -10.82 3.40 4.51
N LEU A 83 -11.35 4.63 4.49
CA LEU A 83 -12.10 5.18 5.61
C LEU A 83 -13.24 4.22 6.00
N HIS A 84 -13.41 3.99 7.31
CA HIS A 84 -14.34 3.02 7.91
C HIS A 84 -14.00 1.52 7.76
N PHE A 85 -13.05 1.15 6.90
CA PHE A 85 -12.69 -0.27 6.66
C PHE A 85 -11.28 -0.65 7.11
N ASN A 86 -10.42 0.31 7.47
CA ASN A 86 -9.04 0.05 7.89
C ASN A 86 -8.90 -0.95 9.07
N THR A 87 -9.91 -1.05 9.95
CA THR A 87 -9.88 -1.96 11.11
C THR A 87 -10.22 -3.41 10.78
N VAL A 88 -10.80 -3.67 9.60
CA VAL A 88 -11.31 -4.97 9.17
C VAL A 88 -10.75 -5.39 7.81
N SER A 89 -9.73 -4.70 7.30
CA SER A 89 -9.17 -5.00 5.98
C SER A 89 -7.66 -4.77 5.90
N LEU A 90 -7.04 -5.42 4.90
CA LEU A 90 -5.70 -5.08 4.42
C LEU A 90 -5.81 -4.29 3.12
N GLY A 91 -4.99 -3.24 3.01
CA GLY A 91 -4.89 -2.43 1.80
C GLY A 91 -3.72 -2.85 0.93
N ILE A 92 -4.00 -3.20 -0.33
CA ILE A 92 -2.98 -3.49 -1.34
C ILE A 92 -3.05 -2.41 -2.42
N CYS A 93 -1.92 -1.75 -2.69
CA CYS A 93 -1.80 -0.73 -3.74
C CYS A 93 -1.06 -1.26 -4.96
N LEU A 94 -1.69 -1.22 -6.12
CA LEU A 94 -1.02 -1.40 -7.42
C LEU A 94 -0.29 -0.10 -7.78
N ILE A 95 1.04 -0.15 -7.88
CA ILE A 95 1.81 1.05 -8.23
C ILE A 95 1.53 1.41 -9.70
N GLY A 96 0.86 2.53 -9.93
CA GLY A 96 0.54 3.08 -11.25
C GLY A 96 -0.87 3.64 -11.39
N ASP A 97 -1.19 4.05 -12.62
CA ASP A 97 -2.51 4.48 -13.03
C ASP A 97 -3.17 3.41 -13.91
N TRP A 98 -4.28 2.84 -13.44
CA TRP A 98 -5.04 1.77 -14.11
C TRP A 98 -6.46 2.20 -14.45
N THR A 99 -6.72 3.51 -14.53
CA THR A 99 -8.03 4.07 -14.91
C THR A 99 -8.43 3.73 -16.34
N SER A 100 -7.46 3.62 -17.25
CA SER A 100 -7.66 3.36 -18.69
C SER A 100 -6.91 2.13 -19.21
N GLN A 101 -6.16 1.44 -18.34
CA GLN A 101 -5.36 0.26 -18.68
C GLN A 101 -5.60 -0.83 -17.64
N CYS A 102 -5.72 -2.08 -18.09
CA CYS A 102 -5.82 -3.21 -17.17
C CYS A 102 -4.44 -3.55 -16.60
N PHE A 103 -4.34 -3.74 -15.28
CA PHE A 103 -3.12 -4.24 -14.66
C PHE A 103 -2.91 -5.71 -15.04
N THR A 104 -1.97 -5.96 -15.94
CA THR A 104 -1.77 -7.27 -16.60
C THR A 104 -1.20 -8.33 -15.68
N LEU A 105 -0.58 -7.97 -14.55
CA LEU A 105 0.05 -8.93 -13.65
C LEU A 105 -0.97 -9.72 -12.79
N PHE A 106 -2.13 -9.13 -12.46
CA PHE A 106 -3.20 -9.85 -11.76
C PHE A 106 -3.81 -10.96 -12.63
N ILE A 107 -3.75 -10.82 -13.95
CA ILE A 107 -4.19 -11.87 -14.88
C ILE A 107 -3.25 -13.08 -14.80
N LYS A 108 -1.94 -12.90 -14.58
CA LYS A 108 -1.00 -14.03 -14.43
C LYS A 108 -1.28 -14.90 -13.19
N LEU A 109 -1.80 -14.31 -12.11
CA LEU A 109 -2.18 -15.07 -10.91
C LEU A 109 -3.49 -15.86 -11.08
N LEU A 110 -4.37 -15.44 -11.99
CA LEU A 110 -5.61 -16.16 -12.33
C LEU A 110 -5.44 -17.11 -13.52
N GLN A 111 -4.38 -16.97 -14.32
CA GLN A 111 -4.16 -17.80 -15.51
C GLN A 111 -3.45 -19.13 -15.27
N GLY A 112 -3.20 -19.53 -14.02
CA GLY A 112 -2.96 -20.95 -13.69
C GLY A 112 -1.82 -21.65 -14.46
N HIS A 113 -0.86 -20.91 -15.01
CA HIS A 113 0.33 -21.52 -15.62
C HIS A 113 1.33 -21.85 -14.51
N PHE A 114 1.08 -22.99 -13.86
CA PHE A 114 2.14 -23.80 -13.28
C PHE A 114 3.04 -24.27 -14.43
N PHE A 115 4.35 -24.20 -14.22
CA PHE A 115 5.35 -24.77 -15.12
C PHE A 115 5.13 -26.28 -15.30
#